data_AF-A0A3B9V202-F1
#
_entry.id   AF-A0A3B9V202-F1
#
_cell.length_a   1.000
_cell.length_b   1.000
_cell.length_c   1.000
_cell.angle_alpha   90.00
_cell.angle_beta   90.00
_cell.angle_gamma   90.00
#
_symmetry.space_group_name_H-M   'P 1'
#
loop_
_entity.id
_entity.type
_entity.pdbx_description
1 polymer ?
#
loop_
_entity_poly.entity_id
_entity_poly.type
_entity_poly.pdbx_seq_one_letter_code
_entity_poly.pdbx_strand_id
1 'polypeptide(L)'
;DLGFEDIEVALSTRPEQRVGDDALWDRAEAALADALEEKGIPYTVQAGEGAFYGPKHEFVLRDSIGRRWQCGTIQVDFSMPGRLGSAYVSEDGTKKVPVMLHRVLLGSMERFIGILIEDTDGRFPVWLAPIQALVMNITDNQAEYANRVCNVLKSKGIRAETDLRNEKIGYKIREHTLRRVPYLLVVGDREVTEESISVRTRAGEDLGSVPLDAFCDRFDFQMMTADKVN
;
A
#
# COMPACT_ATOMS: atom_id res chain seq x y z
N ASP A 1 -0.48 1.53 -7.00
CA ASP A 1 -1.84 1.86 -6.56
C ASP A 1 -2.19 0.93 -5.39
N LEU A 2 -2.87 1.44 -4.36
CA LEU A 2 -3.26 0.70 -3.14
C LEU A 2 -4.73 0.25 -3.17
N GLY A 3 -5.50 0.63 -4.19
CA GLY A 3 -6.86 0.13 -4.41
C GLY A 3 -7.99 0.90 -3.70
N PHE A 4 -7.68 2.01 -3.03
CA PHE A 4 -8.71 2.89 -2.45
C PHE A 4 -9.30 3.80 -3.53
N GLU A 5 -10.56 3.55 -3.90
CA GLU A 5 -11.28 4.33 -4.92
C GLU A 5 -12.13 5.47 -4.31
N ASP A 6 -12.54 5.34 -3.04
CA ASP A 6 -13.38 6.31 -2.33
C ASP A 6 -12.54 7.14 -1.35
N ILE A 7 -12.18 8.35 -1.78
CA ILE A 7 -11.36 9.31 -1.03
C ILE A 7 -12.15 10.60 -0.83
N GLU A 8 -12.45 10.89 0.42
CA GLU A 8 -13.07 12.15 0.82
C GLU A 8 -11.98 13.14 1.27
N VAL A 9 -12.16 14.41 0.91
CA VAL A 9 -11.25 15.49 1.32
C VAL A 9 -11.97 16.44 2.27
N ALA A 10 -11.29 16.83 3.34
CA ALA A 10 -11.78 17.85 4.26
C ALA A 10 -10.75 18.96 4.47
N LEU A 11 -11.22 20.18 4.68
CA LEU A 11 -10.45 21.34 5.12
C LEU A 11 -10.78 21.60 6.59
N SER A 12 -9.85 21.29 7.48
CA SER A 12 -9.99 21.55 8.92
C SER A 12 -9.44 22.92 9.27
N THR A 13 -10.31 23.80 9.78
CA THR A 13 -10.02 25.22 10.04
C THR A 13 -9.74 25.49 11.52
N ARG A 14 -9.40 26.73 11.85
CA ARG A 14 -8.87 27.14 13.15
C ARG A 14 -9.65 26.62 14.36
N PRO A 15 -8.98 25.99 15.35
CA PRO A 15 -9.59 25.65 16.62
C PRO A 15 -9.72 26.89 17.52
N GLU A 16 -10.47 26.76 18.61
CA GLU A 16 -10.60 27.81 19.63
C GLU A 16 -9.25 28.11 20.29
N GLN A 17 -8.48 27.07 20.65
CA GLN A 17 -7.14 27.21 21.21
C GLN A 17 -6.08 27.10 20.11
N ARG A 18 -5.48 28.25 19.75
CA ARG A 18 -4.49 28.33 18.67
C ARG A 18 -3.38 29.33 18.94
N VAL A 19 -2.28 29.15 18.21
CA VAL A 19 -1.15 30.08 18.15
C VAL A 19 -1.17 30.84 16.82
N GLY A 20 -0.60 32.04 16.83
CA GLY A 20 -0.63 32.95 15.68
C GLY A 20 -1.82 33.90 15.73
N ASP A 21 -1.75 34.98 14.96
CA ASP A 21 -2.82 35.96 14.84
C ASP A 21 -3.87 35.55 13.80
N ASP A 22 -4.99 36.27 13.78
CA ASP A 22 -6.12 35.96 12.90
C ASP A 22 -5.76 36.14 11.43
N ALA A 23 -4.94 37.15 11.11
CA ALA A 23 -4.52 37.42 9.74
C ALA A 23 -3.69 36.27 9.14
N LEU A 24 -2.84 35.65 9.96
CA LEU A 24 -2.05 34.49 9.58
C LEU A 24 -2.94 33.28 9.28
N TRP A 25 -3.95 33.07 10.13
CA TRP A 25 -4.93 32.01 9.96
C TRP A 25 -5.83 32.23 8.74
N ASP A 26 -6.28 33.47 8.50
CA ASP A 26 -7.06 33.83 7.32
C ASP A 26 -6.28 33.49 6.04
N ARG A 27 -5.00 33.86 6.01
CA ARG A 27 -4.11 33.54 4.89
C ARG A 27 -3.88 32.04 4.73
N ALA A 28 -3.71 31.31 5.83
CA ALA A 28 -3.46 29.88 5.81
C ALA A 28 -4.68 29.08 5.32
N GLU A 29 -5.87 29.42 5.81
CA GLU A 29 -7.13 28.78 5.44
C GLU A 29 -7.48 29.09 3.98
N ALA A 30 -7.32 30.35 3.55
CA ALA A 30 -7.52 30.75 2.16
C ALA A 30 -6.56 29.99 1.23
N ALA A 31 -5.26 29.93 1.55
CA ALA A 31 -4.29 29.22 0.71
C ALA A 31 -4.62 27.73 0.55
N LEU A 32 -5.15 27.08 1.59
CA LEU A 32 -5.59 25.69 1.50
C LEU A 32 -6.91 25.52 0.73
N ALA A 33 -7.86 26.43 0.90
CA ALA A 33 -9.12 26.43 0.14
C ALA A 33 -8.85 26.65 -1.36
N ASP A 34 -8.10 27.71 -1.70
CA ASP A 34 -7.71 28.07 -3.06
C ASP A 34 -7.02 26.89 -3.77
N ALA A 35 -6.15 26.16 -3.07
CA ALA A 35 -5.47 25.00 -3.64
C ALA A 35 -6.43 23.85 -4.02
N LEU A 36 -7.49 23.62 -3.24
CA LEU A 36 -8.50 22.60 -3.58
C LEU A 36 -9.41 23.08 -4.71
N GLU A 37 -9.79 24.36 -4.69
CA GLU A 37 -10.63 24.98 -5.71
C GLU A 37 -9.94 25.03 -7.08
N GLU A 38 -8.66 25.45 -7.13
CA GLU A 38 -7.86 25.45 -8.35
C GLU A 38 -7.73 24.05 -8.96
N LYS A 39 -7.67 23.02 -8.11
CA LYS A 39 -7.61 21.62 -8.54
C LYS A 39 -8.97 21.00 -8.83
N GLY A 40 -10.07 21.71 -8.57
CA GLY A 40 -11.43 21.19 -8.72
C GLY A 40 -11.71 19.98 -7.82
N ILE A 41 -11.03 19.89 -6.66
CA ILE A 41 -11.21 18.78 -5.72
C ILE A 41 -12.38 19.14 -4.80
N PRO A 42 -13.48 18.35 -4.78
CA PRO A 42 -14.57 18.59 -3.85
C PRO A 42 -14.11 18.30 -2.42
N TYR A 43 -14.50 19.17 -1.49
CA TYR A 43 -14.13 19.04 -0.08
C TYR A 43 -15.22 19.49 0.88
N THR A 44 -15.12 19.05 2.11
CA THR A 44 -15.98 19.51 3.22
C THR A 44 -15.18 20.40 4.18
N VAL A 45 -15.83 21.38 4.81
CA VAL A 45 -15.18 22.23 5.83
C VAL A 45 -15.47 21.67 7.21
N GLN A 46 -14.42 21.44 8.00
CA GLN A 46 -14.50 21.01 9.39
C GLN A 46 -14.08 22.17 10.31
N ALA A 47 -15.07 22.90 10.81
CA ALA A 47 -14.82 24.04 11.69
C ALA A 47 -14.21 23.59 13.02
N GLY A 48 -13.05 24.13 13.39
CA GLY A 48 -12.43 23.87 14.69
C GLY A 48 -11.52 22.65 14.77
N GLU A 49 -11.38 21.87 13.70
CA GLU A 49 -10.62 20.60 13.69
C GLU A 49 -9.16 20.77 13.23
N GLY A 50 -8.73 22.01 12.90
CA GLY A 50 -7.34 22.34 12.60
C GLY A 50 -6.43 22.11 13.80
N ALA A 51 -5.12 21.92 13.57
CA ALA A 51 -4.20 21.83 14.70
C ALA A 51 -3.97 23.22 15.32
N PHE A 52 -3.47 23.28 16.55
CA PHE A 52 -3.26 24.55 17.24
C PHE A 52 -2.33 25.54 16.50
N TYR A 53 -1.51 25.07 15.55
CA TYR A 53 -0.53 25.86 14.79
C TYR A 53 -0.87 26.09 13.31
N GLY A 54 -1.98 25.55 12.82
CA GLY A 54 -2.41 25.82 11.44
C GLY A 54 -3.50 24.89 10.89
N PRO A 55 -4.18 25.30 9.81
CA PRO A 55 -5.21 24.51 9.14
C PRO A 55 -4.59 23.38 8.33
N LYS A 56 -5.41 22.39 7.94
CA LYS A 56 -4.95 21.20 7.22
C LYS A 56 -5.99 20.69 6.23
N HIS A 57 -5.51 20.11 5.14
CA HIS A 57 -6.27 19.15 4.34
C HIS A 57 -6.20 17.79 5.01
N GLU A 58 -7.33 17.09 5.05
CA GLU A 58 -7.41 15.72 5.50
C GLU A 58 -7.93 14.83 4.37
N PHE A 59 -7.27 13.71 4.15
CA PHE A 59 -7.67 12.70 3.18
C PHE A 59 -8.20 11.49 3.95
N VAL A 60 -9.51 11.28 3.83
CA VAL A 60 -10.25 10.22 4.51
C VAL A 60 -10.50 9.11 3.50
N LEU A 61 -9.88 7.96 3.73
CA LEU A 61 -10.11 6.75 2.95
C LEU A 61 -11.30 6.01 3.50
N ARG A 62 -12.13 5.45 2.62
CA ARG A 62 -13.16 4.49 3.01
C ARG A 62 -12.70 3.07 2.73
N ASP A 63 -12.77 2.20 3.73
CA ASP A 63 -12.45 0.78 3.54
C ASP A 63 -13.62 -0.02 2.95
N SER A 64 -13.35 -1.26 2.56
CA SER A 64 -14.30 -2.19 1.91
C SER A 64 -15.55 -2.51 2.73
N ILE A 65 -15.55 -2.25 4.04
CA ILE A 65 -16.72 -2.40 4.93
C ILE A 65 -17.36 -1.07 5.33
N GLY A 66 -16.89 0.04 4.74
CA GLY A 66 -17.51 1.36 4.82
C GLY A 66 -17.04 2.25 5.97
N ARG A 67 -16.01 1.86 6.73
CA ARG A 67 -15.44 2.70 7.80
C ARG A 67 -14.56 3.79 7.20
N ARG A 68 -14.51 4.93 7.89
CA ARG A 68 -13.76 6.13 7.49
C ARG A 68 -12.44 6.22 8.24
N TRP A 69 -11.34 6.35 7.51
CA TRP A 69 -9.99 6.40 8.04
C TRP A 69 -9.28 7.65 7.55
N GLN A 70 -9.02 8.60 8.45
CA GLN A 70 -8.11 9.69 8.14
C GLN A 70 -6.68 9.15 8.04
N CYS A 71 -6.09 9.27 6.84
CA CYS A 71 -4.74 8.79 6.54
C CYS A 71 -3.82 9.94 6.14
N GLY A 72 -4.16 10.62 5.05
CA GLY A 72 -3.34 11.70 4.52
C GLY A 72 -3.61 13.02 5.22
N THR A 73 -2.56 13.82 5.41
CA THR A 73 -2.71 15.23 5.76
C THR A 73 -1.68 16.09 5.04
N ILE A 74 -2.11 17.30 4.65
CA ILE A 74 -1.24 18.39 4.23
C ILE A 74 -1.60 19.58 5.12
N GLN A 75 -0.64 20.03 5.91
CA GLN A 75 -0.85 21.06 6.90
C GLN A 75 0.10 22.22 6.70
N VAL A 76 -0.43 23.44 6.76
CA VAL A 76 0.35 24.66 6.61
C VAL A 76 0.65 25.25 7.98
N ASP A 77 1.93 25.45 8.27
CA ASP A 77 2.43 25.96 9.54
C ASP A 77 3.24 27.23 9.32
N PHE A 78 2.67 28.34 9.78
CA PHE A 78 3.30 29.66 9.76
C PHE A 78 3.93 30.04 11.11
N SER A 79 3.76 29.22 12.15
CA SER A 79 4.13 29.55 13.54
C SER A 79 5.49 28.97 13.91
N MET A 80 5.68 27.67 13.73
CA MET A 80 6.91 26.98 14.15
C MET A 80 8.18 27.49 13.50
N PRO A 81 8.22 27.82 12.19
CA PRO A 81 9.46 28.29 11.56
C PRO A 81 10.05 29.53 12.26
N GLY A 82 9.21 30.50 12.62
CA GLY A 82 9.63 31.70 13.34
C GLY A 82 10.14 31.37 14.75
N ARG A 83 9.47 30.46 15.46
CA ARG A 83 9.87 30.03 16.82
C ARG A 83 11.21 29.28 16.84
N LEU A 84 11.51 28.53 15.78
CA LEU A 84 12.79 27.82 15.62
C LEU A 84 13.91 28.70 15.04
N GLY A 85 13.63 29.98 14.72
CA GLY A 85 14.61 30.88 14.11
C GLY A 85 14.94 30.52 12.64
N SER A 86 14.06 29.80 11.95
CA SER A 86 14.23 29.46 10.54
C SER A 86 14.09 30.71 9.67
N ALA A 87 15.04 30.92 8.76
CA ALA A 87 15.03 32.05 7.84
C ALA A 87 15.68 31.69 6.50
N TYR A 88 15.24 32.36 5.44
CA TYR A 88 15.91 32.38 4.13
C TYR A 88 16.13 33.83 3.68
N VAL A 89 16.99 34.05 2.69
CA VAL A 89 17.24 35.36 2.07
C VAL A 89 16.34 35.49 0.84
N SER A 90 15.44 36.47 0.84
CA SER A 90 14.58 36.74 -0.32
C SER A 90 15.31 37.52 -1.41
N GLU A 91 14.66 37.68 -2.56
CA GLU A 91 15.20 38.41 -3.74
C GLU A 91 15.63 39.85 -3.43
N ASP A 92 14.96 40.50 -2.47
CA ASP A 92 15.29 41.85 -1.98
C ASP A 92 16.47 41.87 -0.99
N GLY A 93 17.12 40.73 -0.74
CA GLY A 93 18.25 40.59 0.20
C GLY A 93 17.83 40.58 1.68
N THR A 94 16.54 40.69 1.99
CA THR A 94 16.05 40.67 3.38
C THR A 94 15.89 39.24 3.90
N LYS A 95 16.00 39.06 5.23
CA LYS A 95 15.68 37.77 5.87
C LYS A 95 14.17 37.63 6.01
N LYS A 96 13.62 36.52 5.52
CA LYS A 96 12.21 36.16 5.67
C LYS A 96 12.08 34.81 6.37
N VAL A 97 10.97 34.62 7.09
CA VAL A 97 10.62 33.34 7.70
C VAL A 97 9.92 32.47 6.64
N PRO A 98 10.37 31.21 6.41
CA PRO A 98 9.69 30.32 5.48
C PRO A 98 8.38 29.81 6.07
N VAL A 99 7.46 29.40 5.19
CA VAL A 99 6.27 28.63 5.57
C VAL A 99 6.66 27.15 5.60
N MET A 100 6.21 26.41 6.60
CA MET A 100 6.46 24.97 6.71
C MET A 100 5.22 24.18 6.34
N LEU A 101 5.39 23.15 5.51
CA LEU A 101 4.34 22.19 5.16
C LEU A 101 4.62 20.86 5.84
N HIS A 102 3.73 20.46 6.73
CA HIS A 102 3.75 19.11 7.30
C HIS A 102 2.90 18.21 6.42
N ARG A 103 3.44 17.05 6.03
CA ARG A 103 2.69 16.10 5.21
C ARG A 103 2.92 14.66 5.62
N VAL A 104 1.87 13.87 5.49
CA VAL A 104 1.93 12.41 5.49
C VAL A 104 0.89 11.90 4.51
N LEU A 105 1.20 10.82 3.79
CA LEU A 105 0.29 10.26 2.78
C LEU A 105 -0.58 9.14 3.38
N LEU A 106 0.06 8.21 4.10
CA LEU A 106 -0.59 7.00 4.61
C LEU A 106 -0.92 7.07 6.11
N GLY A 107 -0.45 8.12 6.80
CA GLY A 107 -0.43 8.18 8.25
C GLY A 107 0.69 7.31 8.84
N SER A 108 0.45 6.72 10.02
CA SER A 108 1.39 5.76 10.62
C SER A 108 1.35 4.43 9.88
N MET A 109 2.52 3.80 9.71
CA MET A 109 2.63 2.53 9.00
C MET A 109 1.85 1.42 9.70
N GLU A 110 1.86 1.40 11.03
CA GLU A 110 1.15 0.43 11.85
C GLU A 110 -0.36 0.50 11.62
N ARG A 111 -0.92 1.71 11.62
CA ARG A 111 -2.35 1.92 11.36
C ARG A 111 -2.69 1.58 9.92
N PHE A 112 -1.85 2.01 8.97
CA PHE A 112 -2.10 1.78 7.56
C PHE A 112 -2.05 0.29 7.19
N ILE A 113 -1.12 -0.47 7.76
CA ILE A 113 -1.08 -1.94 7.62
C ILE A 113 -2.36 -2.56 8.20
N GLY A 114 -2.84 -2.10 9.36
CA GLY A 114 -4.10 -2.55 9.94
C GLY A 114 -5.29 -2.32 9.01
N ILE A 115 -5.41 -1.10 8.46
CA ILE A 115 -6.45 -0.75 7.49
C ILE A 115 -6.37 -1.67 6.26
N LEU A 116 -5.18 -1.87 5.70
CA LEU A 116 -5.00 -2.74 4.53
C LEU A 116 -5.35 -4.21 4.81
N ILE A 117 -5.02 -4.74 5.99
CA ILE A 117 -5.37 -6.11 6.37
C ILE A 117 -6.89 -6.27 6.37
N GLU A 118 -7.60 -5.33 7.00
CA GLU A 118 -9.06 -5.38 7.10
C GLU A 118 -9.73 -5.13 5.75
N ASP A 119 -9.25 -4.15 4.98
CA ASP A 119 -9.77 -3.80 3.66
C ASP A 119 -9.67 -4.97 2.67
N THR A 120 -8.56 -5.71 2.72
CA THR A 120 -8.29 -6.82 1.79
C THR A 120 -8.72 -8.19 2.31
N ASP A 121 -9.27 -8.32 3.52
CA ASP A 121 -9.50 -9.63 4.18
C ASP A 121 -8.23 -10.51 4.21
N GLY A 122 -7.07 -9.85 4.39
CA GLY A 122 -5.73 -10.46 4.30
C GLY A 122 -5.33 -10.93 2.90
N ARG A 123 -6.13 -10.69 1.85
CA ARG A 123 -5.83 -11.03 0.45
C ARG A 123 -5.05 -9.92 -0.23
N PHE A 124 -3.87 -9.62 0.30
CA PHE A 124 -3.00 -8.58 -0.24
C PHE A 124 -2.76 -8.72 -1.73
N PRO A 125 -2.67 -7.61 -2.49
CA PRO A 125 -2.13 -7.64 -3.85
C PRO A 125 -0.80 -8.41 -3.89
N VAL A 126 -0.51 -9.07 -5.02
CA VAL A 126 0.69 -9.93 -5.17
C VAL A 126 1.96 -9.21 -4.73
N TRP A 127 2.14 -7.96 -5.12
CA TRP A 127 3.33 -7.17 -4.77
C TRP A 127 3.51 -6.93 -3.27
N LEU A 128 2.44 -6.97 -2.48
CA LEU A 128 2.43 -6.73 -1.03
C LEU A 128 2.36 -8.03 -0.20
N ALA A 129 1.95 -9.14 -0.79
CA ALA A 129 1.81 -10.42 -0.08
C ALA A 129 3.15 -10.87 0.55
N PRO A 130 3.19 -11.28 1.84
CA PRO A 130 4.44 -11.70 2.50
C PRO A 130 5.11 -12.88 1.78
N ILE A 131 4.31 -13.89 1.42
CA ILE A 131 4.67 -14.98 0.53
C ILE A 131 3.87 -14.80 -0.75
N GLN A 132 4.56 -14.68 -1.86
CA GLN A 132 3.98 -14.41 -3.17
C GLN A 132 3.66 -15.70 -3.93
N ALA A 133 4.57 -16.67 -3.86
CA ALA A 133 4.44 -17.96 -4.50
C ALA A 133 4.89 -19.06 -3.54
N LEU A 134 4.17 -20.17 -3.49
CA LEU A 134 4.54 -21.32 -2.69
C LEU A 134 4.66 -22.57 -3.56
N VAL A 135 5.83 -23.19 -3.54
CA VAL A 135 6.17 -24.37 -4.34
C VAL A 135 5.97 -25.64 -3.50
N MET A 136 5.20 -26.60 -4.02
CA MET A 136 4.85 -27.86 -3.37
C MET A 136 5.19 -29.04 -4.26
N ASN A 137 5.83 -30.06 -3.68
CA ASN A 137 6.01 -31.37 -4.32
C ASN A 137 4.85 -32.32 -3.99
N ILE A 138 4.54 -33.24 -4.92
CA ILE A 138 3.57 -34.32 -4.70
C ILE A 138 4.19 -35.45 -3.88
N THR A 139 5.44 -35.82 -4.17
CA THR A 139 6.23 -36.85 -3.48
C THR A 139 7.66 -36.36 -3.25
N ASP A 140 8.41 -37.03 -2.37
CA ASP A 140 9.77 -36.64 -1.99
C ASP A 140 10.75 -36.61 -3.18
N ASN A 141 10.46 -37.36 -4.25
CA ASN A 141 11.30 -37.41 -5.46
C ASN A 141 11.37 -36.05 -6.19
N GLN A 142 10.36 -35.19 -6.06
CA GLN A 142 10.38 -33.86 -6.70
C GLN A 142 10.94 -32.75 -5.81
N ALA A 143 11.40 -33.06 -4.60
CA ALA A 143 11.87 -32.06 -3.64
C ALA A 143 13.05 -31.23 -4.18
N GLU A 144 13.96 -31.85 -4.93
CA GLU A 144 15.09 -31.14 -5.54
C GLU A 144 14.61 -30.12 -6.58
N TYR A 145 13.72 -30.54 -7.49
CA TYR A 145 13.16 -29.64 -8.50
C TYR A 145 12.34 -28.50 -7.86
N ALA A 146 11.54 -28.79 -6.84
CA ALA A 146 10.79 -27.77 -6.11
C ALA A 146 11.72 -26.71 -5.47
N ASN A 147 12.87 -27.11 -4.92
CA ASN A 147 13.88 -26.18 -4.43
C ASN A 147 14.53 -25.37 -5.58
N ARG A 148 14.81 -26.00 -6.73
CA ARG A 148 15.33 -25.29 -7.91
C ARG A 148 14.35 -24.22 -8.39
N VAL A 149 13.07 -24.55 -8.53
CA VAL A 149 11.99 -23.61 -8.87
C VAL A 149 11.97 -22.43 -7.88
N CYS A 150 11.96 -22.71 -6.58
CA CYS A 150 11.95 -21.67 -5.55
C CYS A 150 13.17 -20.74 -5.64
N ASN A 151 14.35 -21.28 -5.91
CA ASN A 151 15.57 -20.48 -6.09
C ASN A 151 15.54 -19.61 -7.34
N VAL A 152 14.97 -20.10 -8.44
CA VAL A 152 14.77 -19.30 -9.66
C VAL A 152 13.79 -18.16 -9.41
N LEU A 153 12.68 -18.41 -8.72
CA LEU A 153 11.72 -17.36 -8.35
C LEU A 153 12.39 -16.29 -7.47
N LYS A 154 13.16 -16.71 -6.46
CA LYS A 154 13.90 -15.79 -5.58
C LYS A 154 14.96 -14.97 -6.33
N SER A 155 15.66 -15.55 -7.30
CA SER A 155 16.66 -14.82 -8.09
C SER A 155 16.02 -13.76 -8.99
N LYS A 156 14.73 -13.89 -9.30
CA LYS A 156 13.89 -12.90 -9.99
C LYS A 156 13.22 -11.89 -9.04
N GLY A 157 13.51 -11.93 -7.74
CA GLY A 157 12.93 -11.01 -6.75
C GLY A 157 11.55 -11.40 -6.23
N ILE A 158 11.07 -12.60 -6.57
CA ILE A 158 9.77 -13.13 -6.11
C ILE A 158 9.96 -13.76 -4.72
N ARG A 159 9.13 -13.35 -3.75
CA ARG A 159 9.11 -13.91 -2.39
C ARG A 159 8.46 -15.30 -2.40
N ALA A 160 9.27 -16.31 -2.72
CA ALA A 160 8.82 -17.70 -2.79
C ALA A 160 9.25 -18.54 -1.58
N GLU A 161 8.44 -19.52 -1.22
CA GLU A 161 8.76 -20.55 -0.23
C GLU A 161 8.45 -21.95 -0.75
N THR A 162 9.00 -22.99 -0.09
CA THR A 162 8.71 -24.40 -0.40
C THR A 162 7.93 -25.05 0.73
N ASP A 163 7.05 -25.98 0.38
CA ASP A 163 6.43 -26.91 1.34
C ASP A 163 6.71 -28.36 0.91
N LEU A 164 7.80 -28.89 1.48
CA LEU A 164 8.34 -30.22 1.19
C LEU A 164 7.89 -31.29 2.20
N ARG A 165 6.92 -30.99 3.07
CA ARG A 165 6.43 -31.96 4.05
C ARG A 165 5.82 -33.18 3.34
N ASN A 166 5.96 -34.36 3.92
CA ASN A 166 5.32 -35.58 3.42
C ASN A 166 3.82 -35.59 3.81
N GLU A 167 3.06 -34.71 3.17
CA GLU A 167 1.63 -34.51 3.36
C GLU A 167 0.91 -34.60 2.02
N LYS A 168 -0.37 -34.97 2.04
CA LYS A 168 -1.18 -35.03 0.81
C LYS A 168 -1.21 -33.65 0.14
N ILE A 169 -1.02 -33.60 -1.18
CA ILE A 169 -0.99 -32.33 -1.93
C ILE A 169 -2.26 -31.48 -1.71
N GLY A 170 -3.43 -32.11 -1.63
CA GLY A 170 -4.68 -31.41 -1.33
C GLY A 170 -4.72 -30.76 0.05
N TYR A 171 -4.03 -31.34 1.04
CA TYR A 171 -3.86 -30.74 2.36
C TYR A 171 -2.96 -29.51 2.29
N LYS A 172 -1.80 -29.61 1.63
CA LYS A 172 -0.89 -28.47 1.43
C LYS A 172 -1.59 -27.31 0.71
N ILE A 173 -2.28 -27.60 -0.41
CA ILE A 173 -3.05 -26.59 -1.16
C ILE A 173 -4.07 -25.89 -0.26
N ARG A 174 -4.85 -26.66 0.52
CA ARG A 174 -5.85 -26.08 1.43
C ARG A 174 -5.22 -25.18 2.49
N GLU A 175 -4.14 -25.63 3.13
CA GLU A 175 -3.44 -24.86 4.17
C GLU A 175 -2.96 -23.51 3.64
N HIS A 176 -2.31 -23.50 2.47
CA HIS A 176 -1.75 -22.27 1.90
C HIS A 176 -2.78 -21.37 1.22
N THR A 177 -3.90 -21.94 0.77
CA THR A 177 -5.09 -21.16 0.37
C THR A 177 -5.67 -20.39 1.56
N LEU A 178 -5.74 -21.01 2.74
CA LEU A 178 -6.19 -20.33 3.97
C LEU A 178 -5.22 -19.21 4.40
N ARG A 179 -3.93 -19.37 4.13
CA ARG A 179 -2.90 -18.33 4.32
C ARG A 179 -2.91 -17.23 3.25
N ARG A 180 -3.84 -17.29 2.28
CA ARG A 180 -4.02 -16.31 1.20
C ARG A 180 -2.81 -16.12 0.27
N VAL A 181 -1.94 -17.13 0.15
CA VAL A 181 -0.77 -17.07 -0.75
C VAL A 181 -1.26 -16.91 -2.20
N PRO A 182 -0.85 -15.86 -2.94
CA PRO A 182 -1.39 -15.56 -4.26
C PRO A 182 -1.25 -16.69 -5.29
N TYR A 183 -0.07 -17.32 -5.36
CA TYR A 183 0.22 -18.40 -6.29
C TYR A 183 0.67 -19.67 -5.56
N LEU A 184 0.00 -20.78 -5.88
CA LEU A 184 0.32 -22.12 -5.41
C LEU A 184 0.88 -22.91 -6.60
N LEU A 185 2.14 -23.29 -6.51
CA LEU A 185 2.89 -23.94 -7.59
C LEU A 185 3.08 -25.42 -7.22
N VAL A 186 2.57 -26.33 -8.04
CA VAL A 186 2.64 -27.77 -7.79
C VAL A 186 3.61 -28.41 -8.77
N VAL A 187 4.47 -29.28 -8.26
CA VAL A 187 5.44 -30.07 -9.02
C VAL A 187 5.19 -31.55 -8.81
N GLY A 188 4.82 -32.26 -9.88
CA GLY A 188 4.83 -33.72 -9.97
C GLY A 188 5.90 -34.24 -10.94
N ASP A 189 5.90 -35.55 -11.21
CA ASP A 189 6.88 -36.17 -12.10
C ASP A 189 6.85 -35.59 -13.53
N ARG A 190 5.66 -35.23 -14.01
CA ARG A 190 5.49 -34.58 -15.32
C ARG A 190 6.17 -33.22 -15.35
N GLU A 191 5.92 -32.39 -14.33
CA GLU A 191 6.51 -31.05 -14.21
C GLU A 191 8.05 -31.11 -14.09
N VAL A 192 8.59 -32.11 -13.38
CA VAL A 192 10.05 -32.34 -13.34
C VAL A 192 10.62 -32.67 -14.72
N THR A 193 9.93 -33.52 -15.48
CA THR A 193 10.40 -33.99 -16.80
C THR A 193 10.31 -32.90 -17.86
N GLU A 194 9.26 -32.08 -17.81
CA GLU A 194 8.97 -31.01 -18.77
C GLU A 194 9.59 -29.65 -18.37
N GLU A 195 10.30 -29.60 -17.25
CA GLU A 195 10.81 -28.35 -16.64
C GLU A 195 9.72 -27.28 -16.50
N SER A 196 8.53 -27.71 -16.07
CA SER A 196 7.34 -26.88 -15.94
C SER A 196 6.82 -26.85 -14.50
N ILE A 197 5.79 -26.03 -14.25
CA ILE A 197 5.09 -25.93 -12.98
C ILE A 197 3.59 -25.88 -13.22
N SER A 198 2.81 -26.56 -12.39
CA SER A 198 1.35 -26.41 -12.38
C SER A 198 0.96 -25.23 -11.48
N VAL A 199 0.21 -24.26 -12.02
CA VAL A 199 -0.06 -22.99 -11.34
C VAL A 199 -1.52 -22.91 -10.95
N ARG A 200 -1.77 -22.68 -9.66
CA ARG A 200 -3.10 -22.40 -9.11
C ARG A 200 -3.11 -21.05 -8.42
N THR A 201 -4.12 -20.23 -8.69
CA THR A 201 -4.29 -18.94 -8.02
C THR A 201 -5.01 -19.12 -6.68
N ARG A 202 -4.85 -18.17 -5.76
CA ARG A 202 -5.61 -18.14 -4.49
C ARG A 202 -7.12 -18.11 -4.66
N ALA A 203 -7.62 -17.62 -5.81
CA ALA A 203 -9.04 -17.61 -6.15
C ALA A 203 -9.56 -19.01 -6.52
N GLY A 204 -8.66 -19.99 -6.64
CA GLY A 204 -8.99 -21.37 -6.98
C GLY A 204 -8.95 -21.67 -8.48
N GLU A 205 -8.59 -20.69 -9.30
CA GLU A 205 -8.37 -20.88 -10.74
C GLU A 205 -7.14 -21.76 -10.97
N ASP A 206 -7.29 -22.77 -11.82
CA ASP A 206 -6.21 -23.64 -12.27
C ASP A 206 -5.73 -23.14 -13.64
N LEU A 207 -4.53 -22.59 -13.68
CA LEU A 207 -3.91 -22.07 -14.90
C LEU A 207 -3.16 -23.18 -15.67
N GLY A 208 -3.19 -24.41 -15.18
CA GLY A 208 -2.52 -25.55 -15.78
C GLY A 208 -1.01 -25.51 -15.64
N SER A 209 -0.34 -26.34 -16.44
CA SER A 209 1.13 -26.39 -16.47
C SER A 209 1.70 -25.34 -17.42
N VAL A 210 2.67 -24.59 -16.92
CA VAL A 210 3.40 -23.56 -17.66
C VAL A 210 4.91 -23.75 -17.47
N PRO A 211 5.74 -23.42 -18.46
CA PRO A 211 7.18 -23.36 -18.27
C PRO A 211 7.56 -22.39 -17.15
N LEU A 212 8.58 -22.72 -16.36
CA LEU A 212 9.03 -21.90 -15.24
C LEU A 212 9.40 -20.47 -15.67
N ASP A 213 10.11 -20.32 -16.79
CA ASP A 213 10.52 -19.02 -17.30
C ASP A 213 9.32 -18.16 -17.71
N ALA A 214 8.33 -18.77 -18.38
CA ALA A 214 7.10 -18.08 -18.78
C ALA A 214 6.28 -17.59 -17.57
N PHE A 215 6.28 -18.35 -16.48
CA PHE A 215 5.67 -17.91 -15.22
C PHE A 215 6.41 -16.69 -14.63
N CYS A 216 7.75 -16.71 -14.61
CA CYS A 216 8.54 -15.60 -14.09
C CYS A 216 8.28 -14.31 -14.89
N ASP A 217 8.24 -14.40 -16.23
CA ASP A 217 8.00 -13.24 -17.09
C ASP A 217 6.59 -12.66 -16.91
N ARG A 218 5.57 -13.52 -16.71
CA ARG A 218 4.21 -13.08 -16.40
C ARG A 218 4.12 -12.43 -15.01
N PHE A 219 4.90 -12.92 -14.06
CA PHE A 219 4.90 -12.44 -12.68
C PHE A 219 5.33 -10.97 -12.59
N ASP A 220 6.34 -10.57 -13.37
CA ASP A 220 6.83 -9.19 -13.43
C ASP A 220 5.76 -8.22 -13.95
N PHE A 221 4.94 -8.65 -14.91
CA PHE A 221 3.84 -7.84 -15.45
C PHE A 221 2.70 -7.66 -14.45
N GLN A 222 2.27 -8.75 -13.79
CA GLN A 222 1.21 -8.71 -12.78
C GLN A 222 1.63 -8.03 -11.46
N MET A 223 2.94 -7.96 -11.16
CA MET A 223 3.46 -7.11 -10.09
C MET A 223 3.21 -5.61 -10.34
N MET A 224 3.17 -5.18 -11.60
CA MET A 224 3.02 -3.77 -11.99
C MET A 224 1.56 -3.33 -12.12
N THR A 225 0.69 -4.22 -12.59
CA THR A 225 -0.75 -3.95 -12.70
C THR A 225 -1.43 -4.54 -11.47
N ALA A 226 -1.80 -3.69 -10.51
CA ALA A 226 -2.56 -4.09 -9.34
C ALA A 226 -3.68 -5.06 -9.74
N ASP A 227 -3.53 -6.34 -9.39
CA ASP A 227 -4.64 -7.30 -9.39
C ASP A 227 -5.70 -6.65 -8.51
N LYS A 228 -6.71 -6.04 -9.15
CA LYS A 228 -7.87 -5.51 -8.44
C LYS A 228 -8.43 -6.66 -7.64
N VAL A 229 -8.37 -6.53 -6.33
CA VAL A 229 -8.94 -7.49 -5.39
C VAL A 229 -10.45 -7.41 -5.58
N ASN A 230 -10.97 -8.23 -6.50
CA ASN A 230 -12.40 -8.52 -6.60
C ASN A 230 -12.71 -9.76 -5.75
#